data_AF-A0A2A4RTK7-F1
#
_entry.id   AF-A0A2A4RTK7-F1
#
_cell.length_a   1.000
_cell.length_b   1.000
_cell.length_c   1.000
_cell.angle_alpha   90.00
_cell.angle_beta   90.00
_cell.angle_gamma   90.00
#
_symmetry.space_group_name_H-M   'P 1'
#
loop_
_entity.id
_entity.type
_entity.pdbx_description
1 polymer ?
#
loop_
_entity_poly.entity_id
_entity_poly.type
_entity_poly.pdbx_seq_one_letter_code
_entity_poly.pdbx_strand_id
1 'polypeptide(L)' 'MTMTDKKYMGMPLTDRLTKAGMLDAFSKVLLEKNEAVALALLISVAFTHEQASDTVKSLLLDPNSYRHFR' A
#
# COMPACT_ATOMS: atom_id res chain seq x y z
N MET A 1 11.62 -23.58 1.00
CA MET A 1 11.19 -22.28 1.56
C MET A 1 11.85 -21.20 0.73
N THR A 2 11.14 -20.66 -0.27
CA THR A 2 11.69 -19.63 -1.16
C THR A 2 11.85 -18.32 -0.40
N MET A 3 13.09 -17.84 -0.34
CA MET A 3 13.47 -16.52 0.13
C MET A 3 12.88 -15.47 -0.82
N THR A 4 11.59 -15.12 -0.66
CA THR A 4 11.09 -13.84 -1.17
C THR A 4 11.57 -12.77 -0.21
N ASP A 5 12.82 -12.39 -0.46
CA ASP A 5 13.48 -11.23 0.08
C ASP A 5 12.47 -10.09 0.14
N LYS A 6 12.23 -9.61 1.35
CA LYS A 6 11.29 -8.53 1.64
C LYS A 6 11.88 -7.23 1.06
N LYS A 7 11.81 -7.08 -0.26
CA LYS A 7 12.54 -6.10 -1.09
C LYS A 7 12.42 -4.66 -0.61
N TYR A 8 11.37 -4.35 0.16
CA TYR A 8 11.08 -3.03 0.71
C TYR A 8 10.80 -3.03 2.22
N MET A 9 11.06 -4.11 2.96
CA MET A 9 10.86 -4.09 4.41
C MET A 9 11.81 -3.13 5.12
N GLY A 10 11.31 -2.49 6.16
CA GLY A 10 12.01 -1.44 6.90
C GLY A 10 11.82 -0.03 6.32
N MET A 11 11.24 0.11 5.12
CA MET A 11 10.93 1.42 4.53
C MET A 11 9.50 1.87 4.88
N PRO A 12 9.23 3.19 4.98
CA PRO A 12 7.88 3.75 5.03
C PRO A 12 7.05 3.32 3.82
N LEU A 13 5.73 3.16 3.97
CA LEU A 13 4.83 2.69 2.91
C LEU A 13 4.95 3.53 1.62
N THR A 14 4.99 4.85 1.74
CA THR A 14 5.13 5.79 0.62
C THR A 14 6.41 5.53 -0.18
N ASP A 15 7.52 5.23 0.50
CA ASP A 15 8.80 4.91 -0.14
C ASP A 15 8.75 3.56 -0.87
N ARG A 16 8.06 2.56 -0.30
CA ARG A 16 7.88 1.26 -0.97
C ARG A 16 7.10 1.42 -2.27
N LEU A 17 6.00 2.17 -2.21
CA LEU A 17 5.15 2.46 -3.36
C LEU A 17 5.91 3.30 -4.40
N THR A 18 6.70 4.27 -3.97
CA THR A 18 7.55 5.10 -4.85
C THR A 18 8.60 4.24 -5.56
N LYS A 19 9.34 3.40 -4.83
CA LYS A 19 10.34 2.50 -5.43
C LYS A 19 9.74 1.44 -6.34
N ALA A 20 8.51 1.02 -6.06
CA ALA A 20 7.76 0.11 -6.93
C ALA A 20 7.14 0.80 -8.16
N GLY A 21 7.18 2.14 -8.26
CA GLY A 21 6.51 2.90 -9.31
C GLY A 21 4.98 2.81 -9.21
N MET A 22 4.44 2.51 -8.03
CA MET A 22 3.02 2.26 -7.77
C MET A 22 2.35 3.38 -6.95
N LEU A 23 3.08 4.45 -6.59
CA LEU A 23 2.55 5.52 -5.74
C LEU A 23 1.34 6.21 -6.39
N ASP A 24 1.44 6.63 -7.66
CA ASP A 24 0.31 7.25 -8.38
C ASP A 24 -0.90 6.33 -8.48
N ALA A 25 -0.66 5.06 -8.83
CA ALA A 25 -1.72 4.06 -8.94
C ALA A 25 -2.41 3.84 -7.59
N PHE A 26 -1.64 3.71 -6.51
CA PHE A 26 -2.16 3.53 -5.16
C PHE A 26 -2.95 4.76 -4.69
N SER A 27 -2.43 5.95 -4.94
CA SER A 27 -3.07 7.22 -4.59
C SER A 27 -4.42 7.38 -5.29
N LYS A 28 -4.47 7.08 -6.59
CA LYS A 28 -5.72 7.09 -7.36
C LYS A 28 -6.75 6.10 -6.80
N VAL A 29 -6.32 4.87 -6.54
CA VAL A 29 -7.18 3.79 -6.03
C VAL A 29 -7.71 4.12 -4.62
N LEU A 30 -6.88 4.76 -3.78
CA LEU A 30 -7.30 5.29 -2.48
C LEU A 30 -8.40 6.34 -2.62
N LEU A 31 -8.24 7.31 -3.53
CA LEU A 31 -9.24 8.35 -3.79
C LEU A 31 -10.55 7.76 -4.35
N GLU A 32 -10.45 6.73 -5.18
CA GLU A 32 -11.59 5.97 -5.71
C GLU A 32 -12.22 5.03 -4.66
N LYS A 33 -11.63 4.92 -3.47
CA LYS A 33 -12.04 4.03 -2.37
C LYS A 33 -12.17 2.57 -2.80
N ASN A 34 -11.34 2.15 -3.75
CA ASN A 34 -11.35 0.80 -4.27
C ASN A 34 -10.43 -0.11 -3.43
N GLU A 35 -11.01 -0.67 -2.36
CA GLU A 35 -10.31 -1.50 -1.37
C GLU A 35 -9.61 -2.72 -2.00
N ALA A 36 -10.27 -3.40 -2.93
CA ALA A 36 -9.74 -4.62 -3.55
C ALA A 36 -8.43 -4.36 -4.30
N VAL A 37 -8.38 -3.26 -5.07
CA VAL A 37 -7.17 -2.89 -5.82
C VAL A 37 -6.10 -2.32 -4.89
N ALA A 38 -6.48 -1.56 -3.85
CA ALA A 38 -5.52 -1.04 -2.87
C ALA A 38 -4.81 -2.19 -2.15
N LEU A 39 -5.55 -3.23 -1.77
CA LEU A 39 -5.02 -4.41 -1.10
C LEU A 39 -4.05 -5.18 -1.99
N ALA A 40 -4.39 -5.38 -3.27
CA ALA A 40 -3.50 -6.03 -4.24
C ALA A 40 -2.17 -5.26 -4.44
N LEU A 41 -2.22 -3.94 -4.45
CA LEU A 41 -1.03 -3.08 -4.54
C LEU A 41 -0.17 -3.18 -3.27
N LEU A 42 -0.77 -3.19 -2.08
CA LEU A 42 -0.03 -3.34 -0.82
C LEU A 42 0.69 -4.69 -0.72
N ILE A 43 0.01 -5.78 -1.08
CA ILE A 43 0.62 -7.12 -1.10
C ILE A 43 1.83 -7.14 -2.05
N SER A 44 1.73 -6.45 -3.19
CA SER A 44 2.80 -6.34 -4.17
C SER A 44 4.04 -5.57 -3.67
N VAL A 45 3.89 -4.73 -2.63
CA VAL A 45 5.00 -3.98 -1.99
C VAL A 45 5.46 -4.57 -0.66
N ALA A 46 5.35 -5.90 -0.52
CA ALA A 46 5.84 -6.71 0.59
C ALA A 46 4.99 -6.70 1.88
N PHE A 47 3.67 -6.58 1.75
CA PHE A 47 2.73 -6.87 2.84
C PHE A 47 2.18 -8.29 2.73
N THR A 48 1.88 -8.92 3.88
CA THR A 48 1.00 -10.11 3.88
C THR A 48 -0.44 -9.68 3.60
N HIS A 49 -1.31 -10.62 3.25
CA HIS A 49 -2.72 -10.34 3.01
C HIS A 49 -3.40 -9.69 4.23
N GLU A 50 -3.14 -10.19 5.44
CA GLU A 50 -3.67 -9.60 6.69
C GLU A 50 -3.17 -8.17 6.90
N GLN A 51 -1.85 -7.96 6.83
CA GLN A 51 -1.27 -6.62 7.03
C GLN A 51 -1.76 -5.62 5.99
N ALA A 52 -1.92 -6.05 4.73
CA ALA A 52 -2.47 -5.22 3.67
C ALA A 52 -3.93 -4.86 3.95
N SER A 53 -4.75 -5.81 4.40
CA SER A 53 -6.15 -5.56 4.74
C SER A 53 -6.31 -4.56 5.88
N ASP A 54 -5.57 -4.73 6.98
CA ASP A 54 -5.60 -3.79 8.10
C ASP A 54 -5.12 -2.39 7.68
N THR A 55 -4.06 -2.33 6.87
CA THR A 55 -3.52 -1.06 6.37
C THR A 55 -4.53 -0.34 5.48
N VAL A 56 -5.13 -1.01 4.48
CA VAL A 56 -6.14 -0.39 3.61
C VAL A 56 -7.33 0.12 4.42
N LYS A 57 -7.84 -0.68 5.36
CA LYS A 57 -8.94 -0.24 6.24
C LYS A 57 -8.57 1.00 7.03
N SER A 58 -7.38 1.01 7.63
CA SER A 58 -6.92 2.19 8.38
C SER A 58 -6.78 3.42 7.49
N LEU A 59 -6.27 3.27 6.27
CA LEU A 59 -6.10 4.38 5.31
C LEU A 59 -7.43 4.90 4.77
N LEU A 60 -8.42 4.03 4.56
CA LEU A 60 -9.77 4.42 4.13
C LEU A 60 -10.58 5.10 5.23
N LEU A 61 -10.28 4.79 6.50
CA LEU A 61 -10.93 5.38 7.67
C LEU A 61 -10.26 6.68 8.12
N ASP A 62 -8.98 6.90 7.78
CA ASP A 62 -8.26 8.12 8.14
C ASP A 62 -8.33 9.18 7.01
N PRO A 63 -9.05 10.30 7.21
CA PRO A 63 -9.13 11.37 6.23
C PRO A 63 -7.79 12.09 6.00
N ASN A 64 -6.80 11.98 6.90
CA ASN A 64 -5.48 12.57 6.69
C ASN A 64 -4.60 11.73 5.76
N SER A 65 -4.84 10.42 5.67
CA SER A 65 -4.09 9.53 4.80
C SER A 65 -4.12 10.00 3.35
N TYR A 66 -5.24 10.51 2.85
CA TYR A 66 -5.34 11.09 1.49
C TYR A 66 -4.40 12.26 1.23
N ARG A 67 -4.03 13.03 2.25
CA ARG A 67 -3.10 14.17 2.11
C ARG A 67 -1.65 13.72 1.95
N HIS A 68 -1.30 12.54 2.47
CA HIS A 68 0.05 11.99 2.39
C HIS A 68 0.33 11.34 1.02
N PHE A 69 -0.71 11.11 0.22
CA PHE A 69 -0.66 10.49 -1.10
C PHE A 69 -1.08 11.46 -2.22
N ARG A 70 -1.02 12.78 -1.98
CA ARG A 70 -1.41 13.82 -2.93
C ARG A 70 -0.23 14.71 -3.33
#